data_AF-A0A5K0V295-F1
#
_entry.id   AF-A0A5K0V295-F1
#
_cell.length_a   1.000
_cell.length_b   1.000
_cell.length_c   1.000
_cell.angle_alpha   90.00
_cell.angle_beta   90.00
_cell.angle_gamma   90.00
#
_symmetry.space_group_name_H-M   'P 1'
#
loop_
_entity.id
_entity.type
_entity.pdbx_description
1 polymer ?
#
loop_
_entity_poly.entity_id
_entity_poly.type
_entity_poly.pdbx_seq_one_letter_code
_entity_poly.pdbx_strand_id
1 'polypeptide(L)'
;MWDFLKQTYSNDKNVSKILQVEEELLNLQQGDQSLAQYFASLKSIHERLKALRPPCPTCHKTHGEQSMVVKFLQGLSPEYAVANAQMLTG
;
A
#
# COMPACT_ATOMS: atom_id res chain seq x y z
N MET A 1 -22.27 5.86 -20.72
CA MET A 1 -20.98 5.14 -20.55
C MET A 1 -19.81 6.11 -20.49
N TRP A 2 -19.51 6.86 -21.57
CA TRP A 2 -18.39 7.81 -21.60
C TRP A 2 -18.47 8.92 -20.55
N ASP A 3 -19.67 9.42 -20.22
CA ASP A 3 -19.85 10.42 -19.15
C ASP A 3 -19.50 9.86 -17.76
N PHE A 4 -19.82 8.59 -17.50
CA PHE A 4 -19.44 7.91 -16.26
C PHE A 4 -17.92 7.75 -16.15
N LEU A 5 -17.26 7.34 -17.24
CA LEU A 5 -15.80 7.25 -17.29
C LEU A 5 -15.16 8.61 -17.08
N LYS A 6 -15.65 9.65 -17.75
CA LYS A 6 -15.17 11.03 -17.58
C LYS A 6 -15.35 11.53 -16.15
N GLN A 7 -16.48 11.24 -15.50
CA GLN A 7 -16.76 11.66 -14.12
C GLN A 7 -15.96 10.88 -13.06
N THR A 8 -15.53 9.66 -13.38
CA THR A 8 -14.79 8.79 -12.45
C THR A 8 -13.29 8.92 -12.63
N TYR A 9 -12.83 9.07 -13.87
CA TYR A 9 -11.43 9.17 -14.25
C TYR A 9 -10.93 10.61 -14.42
N SER A 10 -11.82 11.62 -14.31
CA SER A 10 -11.35 13.01 -14.30
C SER A 10 -10.39 13.26 -13.14
N ASN A 11 -9.41 14.13 -13.39
CA ASN A 11 -8.42 14.56 -12.39
C ASN A 11 -9.05 15.07 -11.08
N ASP A 12 -10.32 15.50 -11.11
CA ASP A 12 -11.05 16.01 -9.94
C ASP A 12 -11.15 15.00 -8.79
N LYS A 13 -11.10 13.69 -9.10
CA LYS A 13 -11.22 12.63 -8.08
C LYS A 13 -9.90 11.92 -7.77
N ASN A 14 -8.77 12.36 -8.34
CA ASN A 14 -7.45 11.76 -8.20
C ASN A 14 -7.37 10.24 -8.52
N VAL A 15 -8.38 9.65 -9.17
CA VAL A 15 -8.51 8.18 -9.33
C VAL A 15 -7.31 7.58 -10.05
N SER A 16 -6.84 8.20 -11.13
CA SER A 16 -5.65 7.72 -11.86
C SER A 16 -4.38 7.74 -10.99
N LYS A 17 -4.23 8.77 -10.14
CA LYS A 17 -3.10 8.85 -9.20
C LYS A 17 -3.22 7.81 -8.08
N ILE A 18 -4.43 7.58 -7.57
CA ILE A 18 -4.68 6.53 -6.56
C ILE A 18 -4.28 5.17 -7.14
N LEU A 19 -4.74 4.85 -8.34
CA LEU A 19 -4.40 3.58 -9.01
C LEU A 19 -2.90 3.42 -9.22
N GLN A 20 -2.20 4.48 -9.63
CA GLN A 20 -0.75 4.45 -9.79
C GLN A 20 -0.04 4.13 -8.46
N VAL A 21 -0.43 4.77 -7.35
CA VAL A 21 0.19 4.51 -6.05
C VAL A 21 -0.21 3.14 -5.49
N GLU A 22 -1.41 2.65 -5.80
CA GLU A 22 -1.83 1.28 -5.47
C GLU A 22 -0.99 0.24 -6.23
N GLU A 23 -0.69 0.48 -7.50
CA GLU A 23 0.19 -0.38 -8.30
C GLU A 23 1.63 -0.37 -7.77
N GLU A 24 2.16 0.80 -7.39
CA GLU A 24 3.45 0.90 -6.68
C GLU A 24 3.46 0.06 -5.40
N LEU A 25 2.39 0.13 -4.61
CA LEU A 25 2.24 -0.65 -3.37
C LEU A 25 2.20 -2.15 -3.64
N LEU A 26 1.46 -2.59 -4.65
CA LEU A 26 1.33 -4.00 -5.00
C LEU A 26 2.67 -4.60 -5.46
N ASN A 27 3.43 -3.85 -6.26
CA ASN A 27 4.72 -4.28 -6.78
C ASN A 27 5.88 -4.11 -5.78
N LEU A 28 5.66 -3.45 -4.65
CA LEU A 28 6.70 -3.24 -3.64
C LEU A 28 7.19 -4.59 -3.06
N GLN A 29 8.50 -4.83 -3.18
CA GLN A 29 9.23 -5.98 -2.66
C GLN A 29 10.52 -5.46 -2.01
N GLN A 30 11.02 -6.15 -0.98
CA GLN A 30 12.25 -5.77 -0.30
C GLN A 30 13.44 -5.88 -1.25
N GLY A 31 13.52 -6.97 -2.02
CA GLY A 31 14.66 -7.24 -2.90
C GLY A 31 15.98 -7.14 -2.14
N ASP A 32 16.91 -6.32 -2.66
CA ASP A 32 18.23 -6.09 -2.05
C ASP A 32 18.24 -4.92 -1.04
N GLN A 33 17.09 -4.30 -0.76
CA GLN A 33 17.00 -3.19 0.18
C GLN A 33 17.16 -3.69 1.62
N SER A 34 17.77 -2.87 2.47
CA SER A 34 17.71 -3.12 3.92
C SER A 34 16.26 -3.05 4.42
N LEU A 35 15.97 -3.78 5.49
CA LEU A 35 14.63 -3.83 6.09
C LEU A 35 14.09 -2.42 6.44
N ALA A 36 14.98 -1.54 6.91
CA ALA A 36 14.64 -0.15 7.24
C ALA A 36 14.25 0.66 6.00
N GLN A 37 14.99 0.52 4.89
CA GLN A 37 14.69 1.19 3.62
C GLN A 37 13.37 0.68 3.02
N TYR A 38 13.14 -0.63 3.08
CA TYR A 38 11.91 -1.24 2.62
C TYR A 38 10.69 -0.74 3.42
N PHE A 39 10.80 -0.75 4.75
CA PHE A 39 9.74 -0.22 5.63
C PHE A 39 9.47 1.28 5.41
N ALA A 40 10.53 2.08 5.21
CA ALA A 40 10.39 3.50 4.91
C ALA A 40 9.66 3.74 3.57
N SER A 41 9.96 2.91 2.56
CA SER A 41 9.30 2.97 1.25
C SER A 41 7.82 2.65 1.35
N LEU A 42 7.47 1.59 2.09
CA LEU A 42 6.09 1.22 2.37
C LEU A 42 5.32 2.34 3.08
N LYS A 43 5.92 2.95 4.12
CA LYS A 43 5.34 4.10 4.82
C LYS A 43 5.09 5.30 3.89
N SER A 44 6.07 5.62 3.05
CA SER A 44 5.97 6.72 2.10
C SER A 44 4.80 6.53 1.12
N ILE A 45 4.67 5.33 0.55
CA ILE A 45 3.56 4.97 -0.35
C ILE A 45 2.21 5.04 0.38
N HIS A 46 2.15 4.55 1.61
CA HIS A 46 0.93 4.58 2.41
C HIS A 46 0.46 6.01 2.73
N GLU A 47 1.37 6.91 3.12
CA GLU A 47 1.03 8.31 3.36
C GLU A 47 0.60 9.03 2.08
N ARG A 48 1.21 8.71 0.92
CA ARG A 48 0.74 9.20 -0.38
C ARG A 48 -0.68 8.75 -0.69
N LEU A 49 -1.03 7.49 -0.45
CA LEU A 49 -2.40 6.99 -0.63
C LEU A 49 -3.39 7.71 0.28
N LYS A 50 -3.02 7.90 1.54
CA LYS A 50 -3.85 8.60 2.53
C LYS A 50 -4.10 10.06 2.15
N ALA A 51 -3.12 10.74 1.54
CA ALA A 51 -3.28 12.10 1.05
C ALA A 51 -4.17 12.20 -0.20
N LEU A 52 -4.19 11.17 -1.05
CA LEU A 52 -4.98 11.13 -2.28
C LEU A 52 -6.44 10.68 -2.05
N ARG A 53 -6.66 9.79 -1.08
CA ARG A 53 -7.99 9.27 -0.76
C ARG A 53 -8.79 10.27 0.08
N PRO A 54 -10.12 10.37 -0.13
CA PRO A 54 -10.96 11.20 0.71
C PRO A 54 -10.87 10.76 2.18
N PRO A 55 -10.98 11.69 3.15
CA PRO A 55 -10.91 11.36 4.56
C PRO A 55 -11.97 10.32 4.94
N CYS A 56 -11.51 9.17 5.41
CA CYS A 56 -12.38 8.12 5.92
C CYS A 56 -11.86 7.68 7.30
N PRO A 57 -12.36 8.32 8.38
CA PRO A 57 -11.84 8.13 9.74
C PRO A 57 -12.00 6.69 10.25
N THR A 58 -13.04 5.99 9.80
CA THR A 58 -13.37 4.63 10.24
C THR A 58 -12.63 3.55 9.45
N CYS A 59 -12.39 3.75 8.15
CA CYS A 59 -11.77 2.71 7.34
C CYS A 59 -10.23 2.68 7.40
N HIS A 60 -9.58 3.80 7.72
CA HIS A 60 -8.12 3.82 7.88
C HIS A 60 -7.61 3.10 9.14
N LYS A 61 -8.38 3.11 10.24
CA LYS A 61 -7.93 2.59 11.55
C LYS A 61 -7.92 1.07 11.66
N THR A 62 -8.70 0.35 10.84
CA THR A 62 -8.82 -1.11 10.98
C THR A 62 -8.23 -1.83 9.77
N HIS A 63 -8.65 -1.47 8.56
CA HIS A 63 -8.19 -2.15 7.34
C HIS A 63 -6.87 -1.59 6.79
N GLY A 64 -6.61 -0.29 6.96
CA GLY A 64 -5.41 0.35 6.42
C GLY A 64 -4.11 -0.16 7.05
N GLU A 65 -4.06 -0.18 8.38
CA GLU A 65 -2.89 -0.63 9.14
C GLU A 65 -2.65 -2.14 8.97
N GLN A 66 -3.71 -2.95 9.02
CA GLN A 66 -3.61 -4.40 8.79
C GLN A 66 -3.12 -4.71 7.37
N SER A 67 -3.65 -4.02 6.35
CA SER A 67 -3.21 -4.19 4.97
C SER A 67 -1.74 -3.81 4.79
N MET A 68 -1.27 -2.77 5.49
CA MET A 68 0.13 -2.38 5.47
C MET A 68 1.03 -3.47 6.06
N VAL A 69 0.66 -4.05 7.21
CA VAL A 69 1.42 -5.14 7.83
C VAL A 69 1.46 -6.37 6.92
N VAL A 70 0.32 -6.79 6.37
CA VAL A 70 0.27 -7.94 5.44
C VAL A 70 1.14 -7.67 4.21
N LYS A 71 1.07 -6.48 3.63
CA LYS A 71 1.88 -6.13 2.46
C LYS A 71 3.38 -6.11 2.77
N PHE A 72 3.77 -5.62 3.95
CA PHE A 72 5.15 -5.65 4.43
C PHE A 72 5.67 -7.09 4.50
N LEU A 73 4.94 -7.96 5.20
CA LEU A 73 5.29 -9.37 5.39
C LEU A 73 5.37 -10.13 4.06
N GLN A 74 4.45 -9.86 3.13
CA GLN A 74 4.44 -10.48 1.81
C GLN A 74 5.62 -10.09 0.92
N GLY A 75 6.20 -8.90 1.12
CA GLY A 75 7.31 -8.42 0.30
C GLY A 75 8.68 -8.60 0.94
N LEU A 76 8.77 -9.21 2.12
CA LEU A 76 10.05 -9.52 2.75
C LEU A 76 10.90 -10.43 1.87
N SER A 77 12.20 -10.20 1.86
CA SER A 77 13.14 -11.06 1.15
C SER A 77 13.23 -12.45 1.82
N PRO A 78 13.67 -13.49 1.08
CA PRO A 78 13.71 -14.86 1.59
C PRO A 78 14.55 -15.05 2.86
N GLU A 79 15.53 -14.18 3.11
CA GLU A 79 16.35 -14.23 4.33
C GLU A 79 15.53 -14.04 5.63
N TYR A 80 14.34 -13.43 5.55
CA TYR A 80 13.42 -13.24 6.67
C TYR A 80 12.30 -14.28 6.73
N ALA A 81 12.34 -15.35 5.90
CA ALA A 81 11.25 -16.32 5.79
C ALA A 81 10.85 -16.96 7.15
N VAL A 82 11.83 -17.26 8.01
CA VAL A 82 11.57 -17.83 9.34
C VAL A 82 10.85 -16.84 10.26
N ALA A 83 11.34 -15.60 10.33
CA ALA A 83 10.71 -14.55 11.14
C ALA A 83 9.30 -14.22 10.63
N ASN A 84 9.11 -14.20 9.31
CA ASN A 84 7.82 -13.98 8.67
C ASN A 84 6.81 -15.07 9.03
N ALA A 85 7.21 -16.35 8.93
CA ALA A 85 6.35 -17.48 9.29
C ALA A 85 5.92 -17.43 10.77
N GLN A 86 6.84 -17.10 11.68
CA GLN A 86 6.53 -16.96 13.11
C GLN A 86 5.51 -15.85 13.39
N MET A 87 5.57 -14.74 12.66
CA MET A 87 4.60 -13.64 12.79
C MET A 87 3.21 -14.00 12.23
N LEU A 88 3.11 -14.92 11.27
CA LEU A 88 1.84 -15.35 10.68
C LEU A 88 1.15 -16.47 11.47
N THR A 89 1.89 -17.23 12.28
CA THR A 89 1.38 -18.34 13.11
C THR A 89 1.18 -17.96 14.58
N GLY A 90 1.52 -16.72 14.96
CA GLY A 90 1.42 -16.20 16.32
C GLY A 90 0.01 -15.85 16.76
#